data_AF-A0A7G8IZB4-F1
#
_entry.id   AF-A0A7G8IZB4-F1
#
_cell.length_a   1.000
_cell.length_b   1.000
_cell.length_c   1.000
_cell.angle_alpha   90.00
_cell.angle_beta   90.00
_cell.angle_gamma   90.00
#
_symmetry.space_group_name_H-M   'P 1'
#
loop_
_entity.id
_entity.type
_entity.pdbx_description
1 polymer ?
#
loop_
_entity_poly.entity_id
_entity_poly.type
_entity_poly.pdbx_seq_one_letter_code
_entity_poly.pdbx_strand_id
1 'polypeptide(L)'
;MPKATAAETAARVEQLQLMILEGTTTTECLAYAGQTWGVRRSLSYELLKRAWQQIKLDIDKTGIDRQELLSWSIQMLMAATGQAIKQKNPGAVVSCVRQLDWMTGLGVNSTAGHRFQRSRS
;
A
#
# COMPACT_ATOMS: atom_id res chain seq x y z
N MET A 1 -3.03 -4.86 30.43
CA MET A 1 -2.06 -3.79 30.13
C MET A 1 -2.79 -2.46 30.14
N PRO A 2 -2.24 -1.42 30.78
CA PRO A 2 -2.82 -0.09 30.75
C PRO A 2 -2.98 0.38 29.30
N LYS A 3 -4.08 1.06 29.02
CA LYS A 3 -4.38 1.58 27.69
C LYS A 3 -3.32 2.63 27.36
N ALA A 4 -2.62 2.45 26.24
CA ALA A 4 -1.64 3.43 25.79
C ALA A 4 -2.30 4.82 25.70
N THR A 5 -1.57 5.85 26.12
CA THR A 5 -2.09 7.23 26.04
C THR A 5 -2.27 7.64 24.57
N ALA A 6 -3.08 8.68 24.33
CA ALA A 6 -3.28 9.18 22.97
C ALA A 6 -1.95 9.61 22.32
N ALA A 7 -1.05 10.21 23.10
CA ALA A 7 0.29 10.60 22.66
C ALA A 7 1.17 9.39 22.31
N GLU A 8 1.18 8.35 23.14
CA GLU A 8 1.92 7.10 22.83
C GLU A 8 1.37 6.42 21.58
N THR A 9 0.05 6.45 21.39
CA THR A 9 -0.58 5.89 20.20
C THR A 9 -0.15 6.65 18.96
N ALA A 10 -0.10 7.99 19.00
CA ALA A 10 0.37 8.81 17.89
C ALA A 10 1.84 8.53 17.55
N ALA A 11 2.73 8.48 18.55
CA ALA A 11 4.14 8.18 18.35
C ALA A 11 4.37 6.78 17.73
N ARG A 12 3.57 5.78 18.12
CA ARG A 12 3.61 4.44 17.50
C ARG A 12 3.19 4.46 16.03
N VAL A 13 2.17 5.25 15.70
CA VAL A 13 1.69 5.39 14.31
C VAL A 13 2.75 6.09 13.46
N GLU A 14 3.36 7.16 13.98
CA GLU A 14 4.45 7.89 13.30
C GLU A 14 5.67 6.99 13.05
N GLN A 15 6.06 6.18 14.04
CA GLN A 15 7.15 5.22 13.86
C GLN A 15 6.85 4.18 12.77
N LEU A 16 5.61 3.66 12.72
CA LEU A 16 5.19 2.74 11.65
C LEU A 16 5.13 3.43 10.29
N GLN A 17 4.76 4.72 10.25
CA GLN A 17 4.76 5.51 9.03
C GLN A 17 6.18 5.64 8.47
N LEU A 18 7.16 5.95 9.30
CA LEU A 18 8.57 6.01 8.89
C LEU A 18 9.04 4.67 8.28
N MET A 19 8.76 3.56 8.96
CA MET A 19 9.09 2.22 8.45
C MET A 19 8.44 1.95 7.09
N ILE A 20 7.14 2.26 6.93
CA ILE A 20 6.45 2.09 5.64
C ILE A 20 7.14 2.92 4.55
N LEU A 21 7.53 4.16 4.83
CA LEU A 21 8.21 5.04 3.88
C LEU A 21 9.63 4.59 3.54
N GLU A 22 10.31 3.92 4.47
CA GLU A 22 11.60 3.24 4.25
C GLU A 22 11.47 1.95 3.43
N GLY A 23 10.24 1.54 3.09
CA GLY A 23 9.96 0.34 2.30
C GLY A 23 9.91 -0.95 3.10
N THR A 24 9.80 -0.88 4.44
CA THR A 24 9.65 -2.10 5.26
C THR A 24 8.32 -2.79 4.96
N THR A 25 8.31 -4.12 4.93
CA THR A 25 7.09 -4.87 4.60
C THR A 25 6.08 -4.81 5.75
N THR A 26 4.79 -4.92 5.41
CA THR A 26 3.70 -5.00 6.42
C THR A 26 3.95 -6.07 7.48
N THR A 27 4.49 -7.22 7.09
CA THR A 27 4.86 -8.31 8.00
C THR A 27 5.93 -7.92 9.01
N GLU A 28 6.95 -7.19 8.57
CA GLU A 28 8.04 -6.72 9.43
C GLU A 28 7.54 -5.61 10.38
N CYS A 29 6.73 -4.68 9.88
CA CYS A 29 6.10 -3.63 10.71
C CYS A 29 5.22 -4.23 11.83
N LEU A 30 4.49 -5.30 11.53
CA LEU A 30 3.67 -6.01 12.53
C LEU A 30 4.51 -6.77 13.55
N ALA A 31 5.59 -7.42 13.09
CA ALA A 31 6.54 -8.11 13.97
C ALA A 31 7.22 -7.11 14.92
N TYR A 32 7.67 -5.97 14.40
CA TYR A 32 8.24 -4.87 15.17
C TYR A 32 7.26 -4.35 16.23
N ALA A 33 6.01 -4.06 15.86
CA ALA A 33 5.01 -3.60 16.82
C ALA A 33 4.78 -4.60 17.96
N GLY A 34 4.74 -5.91 17.63
CA GLY A 34 4.60 -6.96 18.62
C GLY A 34 5.80 -7.09 19.56
N GLN A 35 7.03 -7.03 19.01
CA GLN A 35 8.27 -7.19 19.78
C GLN A 35 8.59 -5.96 20.64
N THR A 36 8.45 -4.76 20.08
CA THR A 36 8.89 -3.51 20.71
C THR A 36 7.86 -2.98 21.71
N TRP A 37 6.56 -3.11 21.41
CA TRP A 37 5.50 -2.53 22.25
C TRP A 37 4.65 -3.58 22.98
N GLY A 38 4.90 -4.87 22.75
CA GLY A 38 4.13 -5.95 23.37
C GLY A 38 2.64 -5.91 23.03
N VAL A 39 2.26 -5.26 21.93
CA VAL A 39 0.85 -5.08 21.56
C VAL A 39 0.27 -6.32 20.90
N ARG A 40 -1.03 -6.55 21.10
CA ARG A 40 -1.77 -7.63 20.46
C ARG A 40 -1.76 -7.43 18.94
N ARG A 41 -1.78 -8.54 18.20
CA ARG A 41 -1.79 -8.54 16.73
C ARG A 41 -2.90 -7.67 16.13
N SER A 42 -4.12 -7.72 16.69
CA SER A 42 -5.23 -6.88 16.24
C SER A 42 -4.95 -5.38 16.39
N LEU A 43 -4.36 -4.98 17.51
CA LEU A 43 -3.96 -3.59 17.75
C LEU A 43 -2.81 -3.17 16.83
N SER A 44 -1.84 -4.05 16.55
CA SER A 44 -0.79 -3.78 15.55
C SER A 44 -1.37 -3.49 14.17
N TYR A 45 -2.37 -4.26 13.73
CA TYR A 45 -3.08 -3.99 12.47
C TYR A 45 -3.83 -2.66 12.49
N GLU A 46 -4.47 -2.29 13.61
CA GLU A 46 -5.13 -1.00 13.73
C GLU A 46 -4.16 0.18 13.65
N LEU A 47 -3.03 0.09 14.34
CA LEU A 47 -1.98 1.12 14.29
C LEU A 47 -1.41 1.26 12.88
N LEU A 48 -1.12 0.14 12.22
CA LEU A 48 -0.63 0.12 10.85
C LEU A 48 -1.65 0.72 9.87
N LYS A 49 -2.94 0.43 10.04
CA LYS A 49 -4.00 1.03 9.23
C LYS A 49 -4.06 2.55 9.39
N ARG A 50 -3.87 3.06 10.61
CA ARG A 50 -3.80 4.50 10.87
C ARG A 50 -2.58 5.15 10.22
N ALA A 51 -1.43 4.48 10.23
CA ALA A 51 -0.21 4.96 9.56
C ALA A 51 -0.43 5.11 8.06
N TRP A 52 -1.03 4.10 7.41
CA TRP A 52 -1.41 4.17 6.00
C TRP A 52 -2.40 5.30 5.69
N GLN A 53 -3.35 5.57 6.58
CA GLN A 53 -4.29 6.68 6.43
C GLN A 53 -3.58 8.04 6.52
N GLN A 54 -2.61 8.20 7.42
CA GLN A 54 -1.82 9.43 7.52
C GLN A 54 -0.96 9.66 6.27
N ILE A 55 -0.25 8.63 5.81
CA ILE A 55 0.52 8.70 4.55
C ILE A 55 -0.37 9.14 3.40
N LYS A 56 -1.58 8.57 3.29
CA LYS A 56 -2.54 8.97 2.26
C LYS A 56 -2.95 10.44 2.40
N LEU A 57 -3.26 10.90 3.61
CA LEU A 57 -3.62 12.30 3.86
C LEU A 57 -2.46 13.25 3.55
N ASP A 58 -1.23 12.85 3.82
CA ASP A 58 -0.03 13.64 3.52
C ASP A 58 0.22 13.72 2.00
N ILE A 59 0.00 12.62 1.27
CA ILE A 59 -0.03 12.61 -0.20
C ILE A 59 -1.12 13.55 -0.73
N ASP A 60 -2.34 13.45 -0.19
CA ASP A 60 -3.46 14.31 -0.62
C ASP A 60 -3.18 15.80 -0.30
N LYS A 61 -2.47 16.11 0.80
CA LYS A 61 -2.10 17.48 1.20
C LYS A 61 -0.92 18.07 0.42
N THR A 62 0.06 17.25 0.06
CA THR A 62 1.25 17.69 -0.68
C THR A 62 0.90 18.10 -2.11
N GLY A 63 -0.33 17.83 -2.55
CA GLY A 63 -0.80 18.21 -3.88
C GLY A 63 -0.07 17.45 -4.98
N ILE A 64 0.60 16.33 -4.64
CA ILE A 64 1.13 15.40 -5.64
C ILE A 64 -0.05 15.03 -6.50
N ASP A 65 0.00 15.43 -7.76
CA ASP A 65 -1.09 15.16 -8.67
C ASP A 65 -1.26 13.64 -8.72
N ARG A 66 -2.50 13.18 -8.51
CA ARG A 66 -2.84 11.76 -8.63
C ARG A 66 -2.34 11.22 -9.98
N GLN A 67 -2.27 12.08 -11.01
CA GLN A 67 -1.68 11.74 -12.30
C GLN A 67 -0.17 11.47 -12.24
N GLU A 68 0.60 12.27 -11.51
CA GLU A 68 2.04 12.05 -11.33
C GLU A 68 2.32 10.74 -10.58
N LEU A 69 1.57 10.46 -9.51
CA LEU A 69 1.67 9.20 -8.77
C LEU A 69 1.30 7.97 -9.62
N LEU A 70 0.26 8.10 -10.46
CA LEU A 70 -0.12 7.07 -11.42
C LEU A 70 0.99 6.86 -12.46
N SER A 71 1.58 7.94 -12.98
CA SER A 71 2.66 7.87 -13.96
C SER A 71 3.91 7.16 -13.38
N TRP A 72 4.28 7.48 -12.14
CA TRP A 72 5.36 6.82 -11.42
C TRP A 72 5.06 5.33 -11.22
N SER A 73 3.84 5.02 -10.78
CA SER A 73 3.41 3.63 -10.55
C SER A 73 3.47 2.78 -11.83
N ILE A 74 3.07 3.36 -12.97
CA ILE A 74 3.18 2.72 -14.30
C ILE A 74 4.66 2.48 -14.64
N GLN A 75 5.54 3.46 -14.44
CA GLN A 75 6.97 3.30 -14.67
C GLN A 75 7.59 2.19 -13.81
N MET A 76 7.25 2.14 -12.52
CA MET A 76 7.75 1.11 -11.60
C MET A 76 7.26 -0.28 -11.98
N LEU A 77 5.98 -0.42 -12.39
CA LEU A 77 5.44 -1.68 -12.89
C LEU A 77 6.10 -2.14 -14.19
N MET A 78 6.43 -1.22 -15.12
CA MET A 78 7.19 -1.55 -16.33
C MET A 78 8.60 -2.04 -15.99
N ALA A 79 9.29 -1.35 -15.05
CA ALA A 79 10.62 -1.76 -14.59
C ALA A 79 10.61 -3.13 -13.89
N ALA A 80 9.63 -3.37 -13.01
CA ALA A 80 9.43 -4.64 -12.33
C ALA A 80 9.12 -5.78 -13.33
N THR A 81 8.31 -5.49 -14.35
CA THR A 81 8.05 -6.44 -15.46
C THR A 81 9.35 -6.82 -16.16
N GLY A 82 10.19 -5.83 -16.51
CA GLY A 82 11.49 -6.06 -17.13
C GLY A 82 12.43 -6.89 -16.25
N GLN A 83 12.44 -6.67 -14.94
CA GLN A 83 13.19 -7.51 -13.99
C GLN A 83 12.63 -8.93 -13.90
N ALA A 84 11.32 -9.10 -13.85
CA ALA A 84 10.68 -10.41 -13.78
C ALA A 84 10.94 -11.26 -15.02
N ILE A 85 11.02 -10.64 -16.21
CA ILE A 85 11.46 -11.31 -17.45
C ILE A 85 12.89 -11.82 -17.31
N LYS A 86 13.82 -10.98 -16.82
CA LYS A 86 15.23 -11.37 -16.59
C LYS A 86 15.36 -12.52 -15.59
N GLN A 87 14.51 -12.52 -14.56
CA GLN A 87 14.47 -13.58 -13.53
C GLN A 87 13.73 -14.84 -13.98
N LYS A 88 13.21 -14.91 -15.22
CA LYS A 88 12.40 -16.03 -15.74
C LYS A 88 11.22 -16.38 -14.82
N ASN A 89 10.60 -15.36 -14.20
CA ASN A 89 9.43 -15.54 -13.35
C ASN A 89 8.15 -15.13 -14.10
N PRO A 90 7.50 -16.05 -14.84
CA PRO A 90 6.33 -15.72 -15.65
C PRO A 90 5.15 -15.25 -14.81
N GLY A 91 5.00 -15.72 -13.56
CA GLY A 91 3.92 -15.30 -12.67
C GLY A 91 4.02 -13.82 -12.31
N ALA A 92 5.23 -13.34 -11.99
CA ALA A 92 5.48 -11.94 -11.71
C ALA A 92 5.26 -11.04 -12.94
N VAL A 93 5.67 -11.52 -14.13
CA VAL A 93 5.44 -10.80 -15.41
C VAL A 93 3.94 -10.64 -15.67
N VAL A 94 3.17 -11.72 -15.61
CA VAL A 94 1.72 -11.68 -15.86
C VAL A 94 1.01 -10.77 -14.84
N SER A 95 1.41 -10.83 -13.56
CA SER A 95 0.84 -9.97 -12.52
C SER A 95 1.09 -8.49 -12.79
N CYS A 96 2.32 -8.11 -13.14
CA CYS A 96 2.66 -6.72 -13.43
C CYS A 96 1.96 -6.20 -14.68
N VAL A 97 1.91 -6.99 -15.75
CA VAL A 97 1.21 -6.63 -17.00
C VAL A 97 -0.30 -6.49 -16.77
N ARG A 98 -0.92 -7.35 -15.96
CA ARG A 98 -2.34 -7.24 -15.61
C ARG A 98 -2.63 -5.95 -14.83
N GLN A 99 -1.74 -5.59 -13.90
CA GLN A 99 -1.90 -4.36 -13.13
C GLN A 99 -1.71 -3.12 -14.01
N LEU A 100 -0.77 -3.16 -14.96
CA LEU A 100 -0.60 -2.11 -15.98
C LEU A 100 -1.85 -1.95 -16.85
N ASP A 101 -2.43 -3.05 -17.34
CA ASP A 101 -3.69 -3.04 -18.10
C ASP A 101 -4.84 -2.38 -17.32
N TRP A 102 -4.96 -2.70 -16.03
CA TRP A 102 -5.97 -2.09 -15.16
C TRP A 102 -5.79 -0.60 -14.95
N MET A 103 -4.53 -0.14 -14.84
CA MET A 103 -4.23 1.27 -14.59
C MET A 103 -4.30 2.14 -15.84
N THR A 104 -4.03 1.56 -17.01
CA THR A 104 -3.95 2.28 -18.29
C THR A 104 -5.18 2.08 -19.19
N GLY A 105 -6.03 1.09 -18.89
CA GLY A 105 -7.25 0.82 -19.66
C GLY A 105 -6.97 0.35 -21.09
N LEU A 106 -5.83 -0.30 -21.34
CA LEU A 106 -5.38 -0.66 -22.69
C LEU A 106 -6.01 -1.95 -23.26
N GLY A 107 -6.73 -2.75 -22.44
CA GLY A 107 -7.28 -4.06 -22.81
C GLY A 107 -8.71 -4.31 -22.33
N VAL A 108 -9.11 -5.59 -22.19
CA VAL A 108 -10.50 -6.08 -21.99
C VAL A 108 -11.24 -5.40 -20.81
N ASN A 109 -10.52 -4.89 -19.82
CA ASN A 109 -11.07 -4.18 -18.66
C ASN A 109 -11.46 -2.71 -18.93
N SER A 110 -11.07 -2.14 -20.08
CA SER A 110 -11.49 -0.81 -20.55
C SER A 110 -13.02 -0.67 -20.66
N THR A 111 -13.73 -1.77 -20.92
CA THR A 111 -15.20 -1.81 -21.02
C THR A 111 -15.89 -2.28 -19.74
N ALA A 112 -15.14 -2.78 -18.75
CA ALA A 112 -15.67 -3.29 -17.47
C ALA A 112 -15.67 -2.23 -16.35
N GLY A 113 -15.16 -1.03 -16.62
CA GLY A 113 -15.17 0.10 -15.71
C GLY A 113 -16.58 0.64 -15.48
N HIS A 114 -17.33 0.00 -14.59
CA HIS A 114 -18.43 0.55 -13.75
C HIS A 114 -19.39 -0.52 -13.21
N ARG A 115 -19.16 -1.83 -13.43
CA ARG A 115 -20.18 -2.84 -13.06
C ARG A 115 -20.21 -3.24 -11.57
N PHE A 116 -19.35 -2.68 -10.72
CA PHE A 116 -19.28 -3.00 -9.28
C PHE A 116 -20.08 -2.08 -8.34
N GLN A 117 -20.92 -1.18 -8.86
CA GLN A 117 -21.64 -0.19 -8.04
C GLN A 117 -23.17 -0.38 -7.93
N ARG A 118 -23.72 -1.54 -8.31
CA ARG A 118 -25.13 -1.88 -8.00
C ARG A 118 -25.33 -3.39 -7.83
N SER A 119 -25.18 -3.88 -6.60
CA SER A 119 -25.98 -5.00 -6.09
C SER A 119 -25.86 -5.09 -4.57
N ARG A 120 -26.54 -4.14 -3.90
CA ARG A 120 -27.09 -4.31 -2.55
C ARG A 120 -28.32 -3.41 -2.47
N SER A 121 -29.46 -3.98 -2.84
CA SER A 121 -30.80 -3.58 -2.42
C SER A 121 -31.56 -4.87 -2.13
#